data_AF-A0A2M7RVE0-F1
#
_entry.id   AF-A0A2M7RVE0-F1
#
_cell.length_a   1.000
_cell.length_b   1.000
_cell.length_c   1.000
_cell.angle_alpha   90.00
_cell.angle_beta   90.00
_cell.angle_gamma   90.00
#
_symmetry.space_group_name_H-M   'P 1'
#
loop_
_entity.id
_entity.type
_entity.pdbx_description
1 polymer ?
#
loop_
_entity_poly.entity_id
_entity_poly.type
_entity_poly.pdbx_seq_one_letter_code
_entity_poly.pdbx_strand_id
1 'polypeptide(L)'
;MKTMKYTITFVALLVAQIVFAQKKQVSAIDNSTLSVASTKSIEAKIDVIFNQAYPANSPGATVLIAKNNKVIYRKAFGMANLELKVKMKPENVLQLASITKQFTSV
;
A
#
# COMPACT_ATOMS: atom_id res chain seq x y z
N MET A 1 -37.65 39.83 -16.16
CA MET A 1 -36.34 40.07 -15.51
C MET A 1 -36.00 38.96 -14.50
N LYS A 2 -35.78 37.70 -14.93
CA LYS A 2 -35.49 36.57 -14.01
C LYS A 2 -34.47 35.54 -14.53
N THR A 3 -33.80 35.80 -15.66
CA THR A 3 -32.82 34.88 -16.26
C THR A 3 -31.36 35.25 -15.94
N MET A 4 -31.08 36.50 -15.55
CA MET A 4 -29.71 36.98 -15.35
C MET A 4 -29.11 36.62 -13.97
N LYS A 5 -29.94 36.16 -13.02
CA LYS A 5 -29.49 35.80 -11.67
C LYS A 5 -28.85 34.40 -11.60
N TYR A 6 -29.32 33.45 -12.41
CA TYR A 6 -28.82 32.07 -12.38
C TYR A 6 -27.45 31.91 -13.03
N THR A 7 -27.14 32.68 -14.09
CA THR A 7 -25.84 32.63 -14.77
C THR A 7 -24.69 33.09 -13.86
N ILE A 8 -24.92 34.14 -13.04
CA ILE A 8 -23.91 34.67 -12.12
C ILE A 8 -23.66 33.71 -10.94
N THR A 9 -24.72 33.08 -10.40
CA THR A 9 -24.55 32.06 -9.34
C THR A 9 -23.85 30.80 -9.86
N PHE A 10 -24.10 30.38 -11.10
CA PHE A 10 -23.48 29.17 -11.66
C PHE A 10 -21.99 29.37 -11.97
N VAL A 11 -21.58 30.55 -12.45
CA VAL A 11 -20.16 30.90 -12.67
C VAL A 11 -19.41 31.01 -11.34
N ALA A 12 -20.03 31.60 -10.30
CA ALA A 12 -19.44 31.67 -8.97
C ALA A 12 -19.22 30.27 -8.33
N LEU A 13 -20.15 29.33 -8.56
CA LEU A 13 -20.03 27.95 -8.10
C LEU A 13 -18.88 27.20 -8.79
N LEU A 14 -18.63 27.49 -10.07
CA LEU A 14 -17.60 26.82 -10.86
C LEU A 14 -16.18 27.33 -10.52
N VAL A 15 -16.03 28.62 -10.23
CA VAL A 15 -14.75 29.20 -9.77
C VAL A 15 -14.37 28.70 -8.38
N ALA A 16 -15.35 28.47 -7.49
CA ALA A 16 -15.09 27.94 -6.14
C ALA A 16 -14.53 26.51 -6.14
N GLN A 17 -14.90 25.67 -7.11
CA GLN A 17 -14.37 24.30 -7.22
C GLN A 17 -12.91 24.26 -7.69
N ILE A 18 -12.49 25.23 -8.52
CA ILE A 18 -11.12 25.31 -9.04
C ILE A 18 -10.14 25.74 -7.93
N VAL A 19 -10.56 26.61 -7.01
CA VAL A 19 -9.71 27.08 -5.90
C VAL A 19 -9.54 26.01 -4.80
N PHE A 20 -10.55 25.16 -4.57
CA PHE A 20 -10.45 24.07 -3.60
C PHE A 20 -9.51 22.93 -4.02
N ALA A 21 -9.18 22.80 -5.31
CA ALA A 21 -8.33 21.72 -5.82
C ALA A 21 -6.82 21.89 -5.52
N GLN A 22 -6.34 23.09 -5.18
CA GLN A 22 -4.90 23.35 -5.00
C GLN A 22 -4.41 23.41 -3.54
N LYS A 23 -5.30 23.41 -2.53
CA LYS A 23 -4.90 23.66 -1.12
C LYS A 23 -4.44 22.41 -0.34
N LYS A 24 -4.03 21.33 -1.00
CA LYS A 24 -3.61 20.07 -0.32
C LYS A 24 -2.22 19.56 -0.72
N GLN A 25 -1.29 20.43 -1.12
CA GLN A 25 0.12 20.06 -1.28
C GLN A 25 1.06 21.20 -0.90
N VAL A 26 1.01 21.63 0.36
CA VAL A 26 2.17 22.25 1.02
C VAL A 26 2.20 21.66 2.42
N SER A 27 2.66 20.42 2.51
CA SER A 27 3.23 19.90 3.75
C SER A 27 4.74 19.96 3.54
N ALA A 28 5.39 20.71 4.43
CA ALA A 28 6.81 20.79 4.74
C ALA A 28 7.79 20.07 3.81
N ILE A 29 8.90 20.74 3.52
CA ILE A 29 10.15 20.12 3.07
C ILE A 29 10.65 19.25 4.22
N ASP A 30 10.01 18.11 4.42
CA ASP A 30 10.39 17.10 5.40
C ASP A 30 11.45 16.23 4.76
N ASN A 31 12.53 15.98 5.49
CA ASN A 31 13.50 14.92 5.20
C ASN A 31 12.85 13.52 5.07
N SER A 32 11.55 13.41 5.39
CA SER A 32 10.69 12.25 5.15
C SER A 32 10.44 11.98 3.65
N THR A 33 10.47 12.99 2.78
CA THR A 33 10.23 12.79 1.33
C THR A 33 11.36 12.03 0.64
N LEU A 34 12.62 12.31 1.00
CA LEU A 34 13.81 11.56 0.56
C LEU A 34 13.83 10.13 1.13
N SER A 35 13.39 9.97 2.38
CA SER A 35 13.25 8.66 3.03
C SER A 35 12.12 7.81 2.44
N VAL A 36 11.00 8.42 2.04
CA VAL A 36 9.85 7.73 1.43
C VAL A 36 10.17 7.33 -0.02
N ALA A 37 10.86 8.18 -0.79
CA ALA A 37 11.32 7.83 -2.14
C ALA A 37 12.31 6.65 -2.12
N SER A 38 13.26 6.65 -1.19
CA SER A 38 14.21 5.53 -1.02
C SER A 38 13.55 4.25 -0.51
N THR A 39 12.61 4.35 0.45
CA THR A 39 11.84 3.19 0.93
C THR A 39 10.98 2.60 -0.19
N LYS A 40 10.27 3.42 -0.95
CA LYS A 40 9.48 2.98 -2.10
C LYS A 40 10.34 2.31 -3.19
N SER A 41 11.57 2.80 -3.39
CA SER A 41 12.53 2.15 -4.30
C SER A 41 12.96 0.77 -3.80
N ILE A 42 13.18 0.61 -2.49
CA ILE A 42 13.52 -0.69 -1.89
C ILE A 42 12.34 -1.65 -1.99
N GLU A 43 11.12 -1.21 -1.66
CA GLU A 43 9.90 -2.01 -1.81
C GLU A 43 9.73 -2.51 -3.24
N ALA A 44 9.93 -1.65 -4.25
CA ALA A 44 9.80 -2.04 -5.65
C ALA A 44 10.81 -3.12 -6.06
N LYS A 45 12.06 -3.04 -5.58
CA LYS A 45 13.08 -4.08 -5.83
C LYS A 45 12.69 -5.41 -5.19
N ILE A 46 12.19 -5.35 -3.96
CA ILE A 46 11.72 -6.54 -3.23
C ILE A 46 10.52 -7.16 -3.94
N ASP A 47 9.57 -6.35 -4.39
CA ASP A 47 8.41 -6.79 -5.14
C ASP A 47 8.82 -7.53 -6.42
N VAL A 48 9.81 -7.06 -7.16
CA VAL A 48 10.30 -7.74 -8.37
C VAL A 48 10.80 -9.15 -8.05
N ILE A 49 11.61 -9.30 -7.00
CA ILE A 49 12.17 -10.60 -6.59
C ILE A 49 11.04 -11.57 -6.19
N PHE A 50 10.11 -11.13 -5.36
CA PHE A 50 9.05 -12.01 -4.87
C PHE A 50 7.96 -12.27 -5.91
N ASN A 51 7.65 -11.34 -6.81
CA ASN A 51 6.73 -11.59 -7.92
C ASN A 51 7.28 -12.61 -8.92
N GLN A 52 8.61 -12.67 -9.10
CA GLN A 52 9.24 -13.71 -9.91
C GLN A 52 9.17 -15.09 -9.24
N ALA A 53 9.34 -15.14 -7.91
CA ALA A 53 9.30 -16.39 -7.15
C ALA A 53 7.88 -16.92 -6.88
N TYR A 54 6.89 -16.03 -6.73
CA TYR A 54 5.52 -16.36 -6.38
C TYR A 54 4.51 -15.77 -7.40
N PRO A 55 4.29 -16.48 -8.52
CA PRO A 55 3.27 -16.12 -9.50
C PRO A 55 1.87 -15.97 -8.89
N ALA A 56 1.01 -15.17 -9.53
CA ALA A 56 -0.34 -14.89 -9.01
C ALA A 56 -1.23 -16.14 -8.89
N ASN A 57 -1.04 -17.15 -9.75
CA ASN A 57 -1.85 -18.37 -9.78
C ASN A 57 -1.17 -19.59 -9.11
N SER A 58 -0.11 -19.36 -8.34
CA SER A 58 0.57 -20.41 -7.59
C SER A 58 0.28 -20.29 -6.09
N PRO A 59 0.66 -21.29 -5.27
CA PRO A 59 0.70 -21.13 -3.83
C PRO A 59 1.47 -19.87 -3.44
N GLY A 60 0.89 -19.15 -2.49
CA GLY A 60 1.38 -17.86 -2.05
C GLY A 60 2.39 -17.92 -0.92
N ALA A 61 2.98 -16.75 -0.63
CA ALA A 61 3.78 -16.52 0.56
C ALA A 61 3.51 -15.14 1.15
N THR A 62 3.70 -15.01 2.46
CA THR A 62 3.71 -13.72 3.17
C THR A 62 5.13 -13.39 3.59
N VAL A 63 5.56 -12.16 3.35
CA VAL A 63 6.91 -11.69 3.63
C VAL A 63 6.84 -10.48 4.55
N LEU A 64 7.65 -10.52 5.61
CA LEU A 64 7.85 -9.40 6.54
C LEU A 64 9.35 -9.13 6.66
N ILE A 65 9.75 -7.86 6.53
CA ILE A 65 11.13 -7.42 6.73
C ILE A 65 11.11 -6.27 7.73
N ALA A 66 11.91 -6.42 8.78
CA ALA A 66 12.10 -5.41 9.80
C ALA A 66 13.59 -5.07 9.95
N LYS A 67 13.90 -3.80 10.16
CA LYS A 67 15.25 -3.31 10.46
C LYS A 67 15.17 -2.33 11.62
N ASN A 68 16.07 -2.48 12.60
CA ASN A 68 16.10 -1.64 13.80
C ASN A 68 14.72 -1.55 14.49
N ASN A 69 14.08 -2.71 14.71
CA ASN A 69 12.75 -2.87 15.29
C ASN A 69 11.59 -2.16 14.55
N LYS A 70 11.84 -1.64 13.35
CA LYS A 70 10.81 -1.04 12.48
C LYS A 70 10.50 -1.96 11.31
N VAL A 71 9.22 -2.24 11.08
CA VAL A 71 8.78 -2.94 9.88
C VAL A 71 8.95 -2.00 8.68
N ILE A 72 9.73 -2.43 7.70
CA ILE A 72 10.01 -1.69 6.46
C ILE A 72 9.31 -2.29 5.25
N TYR A 73 8.82 -3.54 5.37
CA TYR A 73 8.13 -4.24 4.30
C TYR A 73 7.20 -5.30 4.88
N ARG A 74 5.95 -5.35 4.41
CA ARG A 74 4.98 -6.39 4.78
C ARG A 74 3.98 -6.59 3.64
N LYS A 75 4.10 -7.69 2.90
CA LYS A 75 3.21 -8.02 1.76
C LYS A 75 2.98 -9.52 1.64
N ALA A 76 1.94 -9.87 0.90
CA ALA A 76 1.63 -11.25 0.53
C ALA A 76 1.54 -11.39 -0.99
N PHE A 77 1.90 -12.57 -1.48
CA PHE A 77 1.97 -12.94 -2.89
C PHE A 77 1.22 -14.24 -3.13
N GLY A 78 0.75 -14.46 -4.35
CA GLY A 78 0.05 -15.69 -4.76
C GLY A 78 -1.28 -15.94 -4.04
N MET A 79 -1.66 -17.22 -3.96
CA MET A 79 -2.95 -17.68 -3.43
C MET A 79 -2.78 -18.42 -2.10
N ALA A 80 -3.68 -18.16 -1.14
CA ALA A 80 -3.81 -18.95 0.08
C ALA A 80 -4.56 -20.26 -0.15
N ASN A 81 -5.48 -20.28 -1.11
CA ASN A 81 -6.18 -21.50 -1.54
C ASN A 81 -6.41 -21.41 -3.05
N LEU A 82 -5.96 -22.43 -3.79
CA LEU A 82 -5.97 -22.43 -5.25
C LEU A 82 -7.36 -22.74 -5.79
N GLU A 83 -8.04 -23.70 -5.17
CA GLU A 83 -9.34 -24.22 -5.58
C GLU A 83 -10.43 -23.15 -5.43
N LEU A 84 -10.40 -22.44 -4.30
CA LEU A 84 -11.32 -21.35 -3.96
C LEU A 84 -10.84 -19.98 -4.47
N LYS A 85 -9.67 -19.92 -5.13
CA LYS A 85 -9.05 -18.69 -5.65
C LYS A 85 -8.93 -17.58 -4.59
N VAL A 86 -8.62 -17.98 -3.36
CA VAL A 86 -8.47 -17.04 -2.24
C VAL A 86 -7.06 -16.48 -2.26
N LYS A 87 -6.95 -15.15 -2.47
CA LYS A 87 -5.66 -14.45 -2.43
C LYS A 87 -5.02 -14.55 -1.05
N MET A 88 -3.70 -14.67 -1.03
CA MET A 88 -2.97 -14.61 0.23
C MET A 88 -3.01 -13.20 0.82
N LYS A 89 -3.16 -13.10 2.14
CA LYS A 89 -3.06 -11.85 2.89
C LYS A 89 -2.03 -12.00 4.00
N PRO A 90 -1.36 -10.90 4.40
CA PRO A 90 -0.37 -10.96 5.47
C PRO A 90 -0.90 -11.37 6.85
N GLU A 91 -2.23 -11.36 7.04
CA GLU A 91 -2.93 -11.74 8.27
C GLU A 91 -3.31 -13.22 8.30
N ASN A 92 -3.13 -13.96 7.20
CA ASN A 92 -3.48 -15.37 7.14
C ASN A 92 -2.64 -16.18 8.12
N VAL A 93 -3.27 -17.10 8.84
CA VAL A 93 -2.58 -18.03 9.75
C VAL A 93 -1.88 -19.11 8.93
N LEU A 94 -0.57 -19.28 9.19
CA LEU A 94 0.30 -20.23 8.49
C LEU A 94 0.80 -21.29 9.48
N GLN A 95 0.91 -22.54 9.03
CA GLN A 95 1.51 -23.60 9.84
C GLN A 95 3.04 -23.47 9.82
N LEU A 96 3.64 -23.21 10.97
CA LEU A 96 5.07 -22.88 11.10
C LEU A 96 6.00 -24.11 11.10
N ALA A 97 5.46 -25.32 11.22
CA ALA A 97 6.22 -26.57 11.30
C ALA A 97 7.43 -26.44 12.25
N SER A 98 8.64 -26.81 11.83
CA SER A 98 9.84 -26.78 12.68
C SER A 98 10.24 -25.40 13.21
N ILE A 99 9.68 -24.30 12.71
CA ILE A 99 9.92 -22.95 13.27
C ILE A 99 9.33 -22.82 14.68
N THR A 100 8.33 -23.63 15.05
CA THR A 100 7.77 -23.65 16.42
C THR A 100 8.81 -24.00 17.49
N LYS A 101 9.90 -24.68 17.14
CA LYS A 101 10.97 -25.04 18.07
C LYS A 101 11.61 -23.83 18.76
N GLN A 102 11.69 -22.70 18.07
CA GLN A 102 12.24 -21.47 18.65
C GLN A 102 11.37 -20.93 19.80
N PHE A 103 10.09 -21.31 19.85
CA PHE A 103 9.14 -20.87 20.87
C PHE A 103 8.98 -21.87 22.01
N THR A 104 9.27 -23.16 21.76
CA THR A 104 9.16 -24.22 22.77
C THR A 104 10.48 -24.53 23.46
N SER A 105 11.62 -24.11 22.90
CA SER A 105 12.96 -24.39 23.42
C SER A 105 13.42 -23.39 24.51
N VAL A 106 12.48 -22.67 25.12
CA VAL A 106 12.75 -21.72 26.22
C VAL A 106 12.73 -22.40 27.58
#